data_AF-A0A0R1VFD4-F1
#
_entry.id   AF-A0A0R1VFD4-F1
#
_cell.length_a   1.000
_cell.length_b   1.000
_cell.length_c   1.000
_cell.angle_alpha   90.00
_cell.angle_beta   90.00
_cell.angle_gamma   90.00
#
_symmetry.space_group_name_H-M   'P 1'
#
loop_
_entity.id
_entity.type
_entity.pdbx_description
1 polymer ?
#
loop_
_entity_poly.entity_id
_entity_poly.type
_entity_poly.pdbx_seq_one_letter_code
_entity_poly.pdbx_strand_id
1 'polypeptide(L)'
;MKKMNPLEEYREQIDEVDEQLVALIAKRFEVAAKIGEYKKAHQLPIFNPAREEEVLRKVARWNTNDFYTEQIQQVYQTLMDEAKKIQE
;
A
#
# COMPACT_ATOMS: atom_id res chain seq x y z
N MET A 1 -4.63 -39.20 -1.99
CA MET A 1 -4.48 -37.73 -2.13
C MET A 1 -5.81 -37.10 -1.79
N LYS A 2 -5.87 -36.19 -0.82
CA LYS A 2 -7.11 -35.50 -0.46
C LYS A 2 -7.45 -34.56 -1.63
N LYS A 3 -8.66 -34.64 -2.17
CA LYS A 3 -9.08 -33.75 -3.25
C LYS A 3 -9.22 -32.34 -2.66
N MET A 4 -8.49 -31.38 -3.22
CA MET A 4 -8.58 -29.99 -2.79
C MET A 4 -10.02 -29.51 -3.00
N ASN A 5 -10.59 -28.82 -2.01
CA ASN A 5 -11.91 -28.19 -2.19
C ASN A 5 -11.73 -26.75 -2.73
N PRO A 6 -12.77 -26.14 -3.34
CA PRO A 6 -12.65 -24.80 -3.92
C PRO A 6 -12.17 -23.72 -2.94
N LEU A 7 -12.45 -23.86 -1.63
CA LEU A 7 -11.97 -22.89 -0.62
C LEU A 7 -10.44 -22.95 -0.45
N GLU A 8 -9.85 -24.15 -0.50
CA GLU A 8 -8.40 -24.31 -0.46
C GLU A 8 -7.75 -23.71 -1.72
N GLU A 9 -8.34 -23.90 -2.90
CA GLU A 9 -7.86 -23.29 -4.15
C GLU A 9 -7.94 -21.75 -4.13
N TYR A 10 -8.98 -21.17 -3.53
CA TYR A 10 -9.06 -19.71 -3.37
C TYR A 10 -8.05 -19.16 -2.37
N ARG A 11 -7.68 -19.94 -1.35
CA ARG A 11 -6.66 -19.53 -0.39
C ARG A 11 -5.27 -19.52 -1.02
N GLU A 12 -4.94 -20.53 -1.82
CA GLU A 12 -3.67 -20.54 -2.56
C GLU A 12 -3.54 -19.34 -3.50
N GLN A 13 -4.62 -18.95 -4.18
CA GLN A 13 -4.64 -17.74 -4.99
C GLN A 13 -4.41 -16.46 -4.18
N ILE A 14 -4.95 -16.38 -2.95
CA ILE A 14 -4.68 -15.27 -2.04
C ILE A 14 -3.21 -15.27 -1.61
N ASP A 15 -2.66 -16.43 -1.23
CA ASP A 15 -1.27 -16.55 -0.80
C ASP A 15 -0.30 -16.08 -1.89
N GLU A 16 -0.56 -16.43 -3.16
CA GLU A 16 0.22 -15.98 -4.32
C GLU A 16 0.15 -14.45 -4.54
N VAL A 17 -1.02 -13.84 -4.28
CA VAL A 17 -1.19 -12.39 -4.35
C VAL A 17 -0.48 -11.72 -3.17
N ASP A 18 -0.59 -12.29 -1.97
CA ASP A 18 0.01 -11.74 -0.75
C ASP A 18 1.54 -11.75 -0.82
N GLU A 19 2.15 -12.79 -1.41
CA GLU A 19 3.60 -12.80 -1.67
C GLU A 19 4.05 -11.60 -2.51
N GLN A 20 3.29 -11.29 -3.56
CA GLN A 20 3.56 -10.13 -4.43
C GLN A 20 3.31 -8.81 -3.70
N LEU A 21 2.23 -8.71 -2.93
CA LEU A 21 1.89 -7.52 -2.16
C LEU A 21 2.98 -7.19 -1.13
N VAL A 22 3.47 -8.19 -0.39
CA VAL A 22 4.53 -8.01 0.60
C VAL A 22 5.78 -7.42 -0.06
N ALA A 23 6.22 -7.98 -1.19
CA ALA A 23 7.37 -7.48 -1.92
C ALA A 23 7.18 -6.02 -2.41
N LEU A 24 5.99 -5.68 -2.91
CA LEU A 24 5.66 -4.33 -3.38
C LEU A 24 5.55 -3.31 -2.24
N ILE A 25 4.97 -3.71 -1.11
CA ILE A 25 4.85 -2.87 0.08
C ILE A 25 6.24 -2.57 0.66
N ALA A 26 7.10 -3.58 0.79
CA ALA A 26 8.48 -3.40 1.25
C ALA A 26 9.24 -2.41 0.36
N LYS A 27 9.19 -2.61 -0.97
CA LYS A 27 9.78 -1.69 -1.94
C LYS A 27 9.24 -0.26 -1.80
N ARG A 28 7.94 -0.10 -1.58
CA ARG A 28 7.33 1.22 -1.35
C ARG A 28 7.88 1.88 -0.08
N PHE A 29 8.08 1.11 0.98
CA PHE A 29 8.65 1.61 2.24
C PHE A 29 10.13 1.97 2.14
N GLU A 30 10.93 1.23 1.38
CA GLU A 30 12.32 1.63 1.09
C GLU A 30 12.39 3.01 0.41
N VAL A 31 11.45 3.29 -0.50
CA VAL A 31 11.34 4.62 -1.12
C VAL A 31 10.86 5.65 -0.11
N ALA A 32 9.92 5.31 0.77
CA ALA A 32 9.46 6.21 1.84
C ALA A 32 10.60 6.58 2.80
N ALA A 33 11.46 5.64 3.18
CA ALA A 33 12.65 5.91 4.00
C ALA A 33 13.58 6.93 3.33
N LYS A 34 13.87 6.77 2.04
CA LYS A 34 14.66 7.74 1.26
C LYS A 34 14.01 9.13 1.23
N ILE A 35 12.68 9.19 1.14
CA ILE A 35 11.93 10.46 1.24
C ILE A 35 12.09 11.08 2.64
N GLY A 36 12.05 10.27 3.70
CA GLY A 36 12.28 10.71 5.07
C GLY A 36 13.65 11.36 5.25
N GLU A 37 14.71 10.68 4.81
CA GLU A 37 16.07 11.22 4.84
C GLU A 37 16.20 12.54 4.07
N TYR A 38 15.60 12.61 2.88
CA TYR A 38 15.56 13.85 2.11
C TYR A 38 14.84 14.98 2.86
N LYS A 39 13.65 14.71 3.41
CA LYS A 39 12.87 15.72 4.15
C LYS A 39 13.63 16.21 5.37
N LYS A 40 14.26 15.30 6.12
CA LYS A 40 15.09 15.62 7.29
C LYS A 40 16.25 16.53 6.93
N ALA A 41 16.99 16.21 5.87
CA ALA A 41 18.09 17.03 5.38
C ALA A 41 17.66 18.44 4.95
N HIS A 42 16.41 18.61 4.50
CA HIS A 42 15.87 19.87 4.01
C HIS A 42 14.89 20.54 4.99
N GLN A 43 14.76 20.04 6.23
CA GLN A 43 13.83 20.55 7.25
C GLN A 43 12.36 20.63 6.76
N LEU A 44 11.95 19.66 5.93
CA LEU A 44 10.59 19.57 5.40
C LEU A 44 9.69 18.70 6.31
N PRO A 45 8.40 19.03 6.44
CA PRO A 45 7.48 18.24 7.24
C PRO A 45 7.21 16.86 6.64
N ILE A 46 7.06 15.86 7.50
CA ILE A 46 6.69 14.49 7.09
C ILE A 46 5.25 14.48 6.59
N PHE A 47 4.33 15.07 7.35
CA PHE A 47 2.91 15.12 7.01
C PHE A 47 2.62 16.16 5.92
N ASN A 48 1.94 15.72 4.85
CA ASN A 48 1.50 16.56 3.75
C ASN A 48 0.11 16.10 3.27
N PRO A 49 -0.98 16.74 3.74
CA PRO A 49 -2.35 16.35 3.39
C PRO A 49 -2.64 16.35 1.89
N ALA A 50 -2.14 17.36 1.17
CA ALA A 50 -2.37 17.48 -0.27
C ALA A 50 -1.73 16.31 -1.04
N ARG A 51 -0.58 15.83 -0.57
CA ARG A 51 0.09 14.66 -1.14
C ARG A 51 -0.68 13.38 -0.86
N GLU A 52 -1.21 13.20 0.35
CA GLU A 52 -2.03 12.02 0.69
C GLU A 52 -3.31 11.97 -0.15
N GLU A 53 -4.00 13.11 -0.29
CA GLU A 53 -5.19 13.21 -1.13
C GLU A 53 -4.90 12.89 -2.62
N GLU A 54 -3.76 13.33 -3.13
CA GLU A 54 -3.31 12.99 -4.49
C GLU A 54 -3.11 11.49 -4.67
N VAL A 55 -2.52 10.80 -3.68
CA VAL A 55 -2.35 9.35 -3.70
C VAL A 55 -3.71 8.65 -3.70
N LEU A 56 -4.64 9.06 -2.82
CA LEU A 56 -5.99 8.48 -2.74
C LEU A 56 -6.78 8.65 -4.05
N ARG A 57 -6.66 9.81 -4.72
CA ARG A 57 -7.27 10.03 -6.05
C ARG A 57 -6.64 9.14 -7.12
N LYS A 58 -5.32 8.96 -7.08
CA LYS A 58 -4.60 8.11 -8.06
C LYS A 58 -5.01 6.65 -7.95
N VAL A 59 -5.10 6.11 -6.74
CA VAL A 59 -5.43 4.69 -6.54
C VAL A 59 -6.90 4.41 -6.88
N ALA A 60 -7.80 5.35 -6.59
CA ALA A 60 -9.19 5.26 -7.05
C ALA A 60 -9.28 5.24 -8.58
N ARG A 61 -8.45 6.03 -9.28
CA ARG A 61 -8.41 6.04 -10.74
C ARG A 61 -7.81 4.76 -11.34
N TRP A 62 -6.87 4.12 -10.66
CA TRP A 62 -6.28 2.85 -11.13
C TRP A 62 -7.15 1.64 -10.86
N ASN A 63 -8.06 1.75 -9.88
CA ASN A 63 -9.04 0.72 -9.62
C ASN A 63 -9.98 0.57 -10.83
N THR A 64 -10.03 -0.62 -11.41
CA THR A 64 -10.90 -0.93 -12.55
C THR A 64 -12.27 -1.45 -12.12
N ASN A 65 -12.50 -1.64 -10.81
CA ASN A 65 -13.77 -2.05 -10.26
C ASN A 65 -14.23 -1.10 -9.15
N ASP A 66 -15.06 -0.14 -9.53
CA ASP A 66 -15.50 0.96 -8.66
C ASP A 66 -16.10 0.49 -7.33
N PHE A 67 -16.66 -0.73 -7.27
CA PHE A 67 -17.20 -1.33 -6.05
C PHE A 67 -16.16 -1.44 -4.91
N TYR A 68 -14.87 -1.58 -5.24
CA TYR A 68 -13.79 -1.73 -4.25
C TYR A 68 -13.04 -0.43 -3.93
N THR A 69 -13.49 0.72 -4.45
CA THR A 69 -12.73 1.98 -4.35
C THR A 69 -12.47 2.39 -2.91
N GLU A 70 -13.50 2.31 -2.06
CA GLU A 70 -13.39 2.70 -0.66
C GLU A 70 -12.38 1.82 0.10
N GLN A 71 -12.45 0.51 -0.10
CA GLN A 71 -11.56 -0.47 0.55
C GLN A 71 -10.10 -0.26 0.11
N ILE A 72 -9.88 -0.02 -1.19
CA ILE A 72 -8.53 0.29 -1.70
C ILE A 72 -8.01 1.59 -1.09
N GLN A 73 -8.83 2.65 -1.00
CA GLN A 73 -8.42 3.90 -0.39
C GLN A 73 -8.07 3.73 1.11
N GLN A 74 -8.83 2.93 1.85
CA GLN A 74 -8.54 2.62 3.27
C GLN A 74 -7.20 1.89 3.44
N VAL A 75 -6.90 0.91 2.58
CA VAL A 75 -5.60 0.22 2.58
C VAL A 75 -4.48 1.21 2.29
N TYR A 76 -4.65 2.10 1.31
CA TYR A 76 -3.64 3.11 0.98
C TYR A 76 -3.45 4.16 2.07
N GLN A 77 -4.50 4.56 2.79
CA GLN A 77 -4.37 5.42 3.95
C GLN A 77 -3.49 4.75 5.02
N THR A 78 -3.78 3.48 5.34
CA THR A 78 -2.98 2.69 6.29
C THR A 78 -1.52 2.59 5.84
N LEU A 79 -1.28 2.29 4.55
CA LEU A 79 0.08 2.26 3.98
C LEU A 79 0.79 3.62 4.03
N MET A 80 0.08 4.74 3.98
CA MET A 80 0.66 6.07 4.15
C MET A 80 0.94 6.37 5.62
N ASP A 81 0.11 5.91 6.54
CA ASP A 81 0.30 6.07 7.98
C ASP A 81 1.53 5.29 8.47
N GLU A 82 1.67 4.02 8.07
CA GLU A 82 2.88 3.23 8.38
C GLU A 82 4.13 3.83 7.72
N ALA A 83 4.02 4.31 6.48
CA ALA A 83 5.15 4.95 5.81
C ALA A 83 5.61 6.24 6.49
N LYS A 84 4.73 6.97 7.19
CA LYS A 84 5.11 8.16 7.96
C LYS A 84 5.99 7.79 9.16
N LYS A 85 5.68 6.70 9.87
CA LYS A 85 6.50 6.19 11.00
C LYS A 85 7.92 5.82 10.57
N ILE A 86 8.09 5.38 9.32
CA ILE A 86 9.40 5.05 8.74
C ILE A 86 10.19 6.31 8.35
N GLN A 87 9.50 7.44 8.12
CA GLN A 87 10.12 8.72 7.74
C GLN A 87 10.61 9.54 8.93
N GLU A 88 10.20 9.19 10.15
CA GLU A 88 10.59 9.83 11.42
C GLU A 88 12.00 9.41 11.86
#